data_AF-A0A401GUP6-F1
#
_entry.id   AF-A0A401GUP6-F1
#
_cell.length_a   1.000
_cell.length_b   1.000
_cell.length_c   1.000
_cell.angle_alpha   90.00
_cell.angle_beta   90.00
_cell.angle_gamma   90.00
#
_symmetry.space_group_name_H-M   'P 1'
#
loop_
_entity.id
_entity.type
_entity.pdbx_description
1 polymer ?
#
loop_
_entity_poly.entity_id
_entity_poly.type
_entity_poly.pdbx_seq_one_letter_code
_entity_poly.pdbx_strand_id
1 'polypeptide(L)'
;MEQYGQYCLDFYHVDKRIPVNTPDGYEISPVSHPGVYTFGGKLVSRETAMRVGRQSLRPGAEKYSTPEGSRLVLTRAGESPFQFEIPFRPVQHQVEFAQPLAVLT
;
A
#
# COMPACT_ATOMS: atom_id res chain seq x y z
N MET A 1 -6.13 -12.13 -0.86
CA MET A 1 -5.25 -11.01 -1.24
C MET A 1 -4.95 -11.07 -2.71
N GLU A 2 -4.40 -12.19 -3.20
CA GLU A 2 -4.00 -12.33 -4.60
C GLU A 2 -5.13 -12.10 -5.62
N GLN A 3 -6.23 -12.84 -5.50
CA GLN A 3 -7.42 -12.68 -6.36
C GLN A 3 -8.06 -11.28 -6.34
N TYR A 4 -7.72 -10.45 -5.37
CA TYR A 4 -8.24 -9.08 -5.23
C TYR A 4 -7.24 -8.02 -5.73
N GLY A 5 -6.13 -8.45 -6.34
CA GLY A 5 -5.08 -7.53 -6.76
C GLY A 5 -4.42 -6.80 -5.59
N GLN A 6 -4.35 -7.42 -4.40
CA GLN A 6 -3.82 -6.78 -3.20
C GLN A 6 -2.52 -7.43 -2.74
N TYR A 7 -1.56 -6.58 -2.40
CA TYR A 7 -0.32 -6.92 -1.73
C TYR A 7 -0.41 -6.66 -0.24
N CYS A 8 0.36 -7.46 0.51
CA CYS A 8 0.63 -7.21 1.92
C CYS A 8 1.98 -6.51 2.05
N LEU A 9 2.01 -5.35 2.69
CA LEU A 9 3.24 -4.62 3.00
C LEU A 9 3.57 -4.76 4.49
N ASP A 10 4.85 -4.86 4.79
CA ASP A 10 5.39 -5.04 6.14
C ASP A 10 6.69 -4.25 6.31
N PHE A 11 7.03 -3.87 7.54
CA PHE A 11 8.36 -3.37 7.87
C PHE A 11 9.27 -4.53 8.24
N TYR A 12 10.48 -4.53 7.71
CA TYR A 12 11.42 -5.64 7.87
C TYR A 12 12.79 -5.12 8.28
N HIS A 13 13.32 -5.64 9.38
CA HIS A 13 14.68 -5.34 9.81
C HIS A 13 15.67 -6.24 9.06
N VAL A 14 16.39 -5.66 8.10
CA VAL A 14 17.26 -6.42 7.17
C VAL A 14 18.33 -7.23 7.89
N ASP A 15 19.08 -6.64 8.82
CA ASP A 15 20.18 -7.36 9.50
C ASP A 15 19.69 -8.50 10.39
N LYS A 16 18.62 -8.24 11.16
CA LYS A 16 18.04 -9.22 12.08
C LYS A 16 17.16 -10.25 11.38
N ARG A 17 16.79 -9.99 10.11
CA ARG A 17 15.92 -10.81 9.29
C ARG A 17 14.55 -11.10 9.93
N ILE A 18 13.98 -10.11 10.61
CA ILE A 18 12.68 -10.22 11.29
C ILE A 18 11.71 -9.13 10.83
N PRO A 19 10.40 -9.43 10.78
CA PRO A 19 9.39 -8.40 10.65
C PRO A 19 9.37 -7.52 11.92
N VAL A 20 9.09 -6.24 11.75
CA VAL A 20 8.94 -5.26 12.84
C VAL A 20 7.65 -4.47 12.63
N ASN A 21 7.05 -3.98 13.71
CA ASN A 21 5.93 -3.05 13.57
C ASN A 21 6.43 -1.71 13.01
N THR A 22 5.51 -0.87 12.55
CA THR A 22 5.87 0.43 11.99
C THR A 22 6.59 1.28 13.03
N PRO A 23 7.81 1.74 12.73
CA PRO A 23 8.55 2.62 13.64
C PRO A 23 7.81 3.93 13.89
N ASP A 24 8.08 4.55 15.04
CA ASP A 24 7.49 5.85 15.35
C ASP A 24 7.90 6.93 14.36
N GLY A 25 6.92 7.75 13.94
CA GLY A 25 7.11 8.82 12.97
C GLY A 25 7.22 8.35 11.52
N TYR A 26 7.02 7.06 11.24
CA TYR A 26 6.95 6.53 9.89
C TYR A 26 5.50 6.54 9.42
N GLU A 27 5.25 7.11 8.25
CA GLU A 27 3.93 7.12 7.65
C GLU A 27 4.00 6.71 6.18
N ILE A 28 3.04 5.90 5.74
CA ILE A 28 2.89 5.52 4.34
C ILE A 28 1.64 6.21 3.82
N SER A 29 1.76 6.98 2.75
CA SER A 29 0.64 7.66 2.11
C SER A 29 0.63 7.37 0.62
N PRO A 30 -0.53 7.36 -0.03
CA PRO A 30 -0.60 7.20 -1.47
C PRO A 30 -0.26 8.51 -2.18
N VAL A 31 0.29 8.39 -3.39
CA VAL A 31 0.66 9.51 -4.24
C VAL A 31 -0.32 9.57 -5.41
N SER A 32 -1.08 10.66 -5.51
CA SER A 32 -2.02 10.87 -6.61
C SER A 32 -1.31 10.95 -7.95
N HIS A 33 -1.89 10.33 -8.98
CA HIS A 33 -1.44 10.49 -10.35
C HIS A 33 -2.62 10.49 -11.33
N PRO A 34 -2.47 11.15 -12.51
CA PRO A 34 -3.56 11.26 -13.48
C PRO A 34 -4.18 9.91 -13.84
N GLY A 35 -5.50 9.88 -13.94
CA GLY A 35 -6.26 8.70 -14.36
C GLY A 35 -6.50 7.64 -13.28
N VAL A 36 -6.01 7.81 -12.05
CA VAL A 36 -6.21 6.85 -10.96
C VAL A 36 -6.87 7.48 -9.74
N TYR A 37 -8.00 6.90 -9.34
CA TYR A 37 -8.65 7.27 -8.09
C TYR A 37 -7.78 6.82 -6.91
N THR A 38 -7.31 7.79 -6.12
CA THR A 38 -6.41 7.57 -5.01
C THR A 38 -7.13 7.83 -3.69
N PHE A 39 -7.10 6.88 -2.76
CA PHE A 39 -7.68 7.08 -1.43
C PHE A 39 -6.89 8.16 -0.67
N GLY A 40 -7.58 9.10 -0.03
CA GLY A 40 -6.92 10.16 0.74
C GLY A 40 -6.38 9.69 2.09
N GLY A 41 -5.36 10.38 2.59
CA GLY A 41 -4.77 10.15 3.90
C GLY A 41 -3.75 9.01 3.94
N LYS A 42 -3.15 8.80 5.12
CA LYS A 42 -2.17 7.72 5.32
C LYS A 42 -2.84 6.34 5.30
N LEU A 43 -2.07 5.34 4.87
CA LEU A 43 -2.49 3.94 5.02
C LEU A 43 -2.71 3.62 6.50
N VAL A 44 -3.78 2.89 6.75
CA VAL A 44 -4.12 2.37 8.08
C VAL A 44 -3.70 0.90 8.11
N SER A 45 -2.99 0.49 9.17
CA SER A 45 -2.64 -0.92 9.33
C SER A 45 -3.90 -1.76 9.51
N ARG A 46 -3.86 -3.02 9.08
CA ARG A 46 -4.96 -3.96 9.19
C ARG A 46 -5.41 -4.12 10.64
N GLU A 47 -4.44 -4.13 11.56
CA GLU A 47 -4.67 -4.24 12.99
C GLU A 47 -5.42 -3.01 13.52
N THR A 48 -5.00 -1.80 13.13
CA THR A 48 -5.72 -0.56 13.47
C THR A 48 -7.13 -0.56 12.90
N ALA A 49 -7.32 -0.98 11.64
CA ALA A 49 -8.63 -1.08 11.01
C ALA A 49 -9.55 -2.09 11.72
N MET A 50 -8.98 -3.16 12.28
CA MET A 50 -9.66 -4.16 13.12
C MET A 50 -9.81 -3.73 14.59
N ARG A 51 -9.46 -2.48 14.91
CA ARG A 51 -9.52 -1.90 16.26
C ARG A 51 -8.61 -2.61 17.28
N VAL A 52 -7.53 -3.22 16.81
CA VAL A 52 -6.47 -3.74 17.68
C VAL A 52 -5.60 -2.57 18.12
N GLY A 53 -5.59 -2.29 19.43
CA GLY A 53 -4.77 -1.24 20.01
C GLY A 53 -3.27 -1.57 19.90
N ARG A 54 -2.45 -0.53 19.73
CA ARG A 54 -0.99 -0.68 19.59
C ARG A 54 -0.32 -1.42 20.75
N GLN A 55 -0.85 -1.30 21.95
CA GLN A 55 -0.36 -2.00 23.15
C GLN A 55 -0.60 -3.52 23.10
N SER A 56 -1.62 -3.96 22.38
CA SER A 56 -1.97 -5.37 22.19
C SER A 56 -1.32 -5.97 20.94
N LEU A 57 -0.63 -5.14 20.16
CA LEU A 57 0.01 -5.55 18.92
C LEU A 57 1.29 -6.31 19.22
N ARG A 58 1.36 -7.57 18.78
CA ARG A 58 2.58 -8.36 18.91
C ARG A 58 3.72 -7.74 18.09
N PRO A 59 4.98 -7.87 18.52
CA PRO A 59 6.12 -7.41 17.71
C PRO A 59 6.11 -8.04 16.31
N GLY A 60 6.27 -7.21 15.27
CA GLY A 60 6.29 -7.65 13.86
C GLY A 60 4.94 -8.11 13.30
N ALA A 61 3.83 -7.88 14.02
CA ALA A 61 2.50 -8.28 13.57
C ALA A 61 1.80 -7.22 12.70
N GLU A 62 2.23 -5.96 12.73
CA GLU A 62 1.60 -4.90 11.95
C GLU A 62 1.70 -5.16 10.44
N LYS A 63 0.61 -5.03 9.70
CA LYS A 63 0.60 -5.21 8.24
C LYS A 63 -0.30 -4.18 7.56
N TYR A 64 0.01 -3.88 6.30
CA TYR A 64 -0.80 -3.00 5.46
C TYR A 64 -1.27 -3.74 4.22
N SER A 65 -2.45 -3.38 3.72
CA SER A 65 -2.97 -3.85 2.44
C SER A 65 -2.89 -2.72 1.42
N THR A 66 -2.39 -3.03 0.22
CA THR A 66 -2.32 -2.05 -0.87
C THR A 66 -2.63 -2.71 -2.21
N PRO A 67 -3.44 -2.07 -3.08
CA PRO A 67 -3.68 -2.56 -4.43
C PRO A 67 -2.40 -2.59 -5.29
N GLU A 68 -2.35 -3.50 -6.25
CA GLU A 68 -1.42 -3.47 -7.38
C GLU A 68 -1.40 -2.11 -8.07
N GLY A 69 -0.22 -1.69 -8.52
CA GLY A 69 -0.04 -0.41 -9.20
C GLY A 69 -0.12 0.82 -8.30
N SER A 70 -0.39 0.65 -7.00
CA SER A 70 -0.42 1.79 -6.07
C SER A 70 0.95 2.47 -6.03
N ARG A 71 0.96 3.79 -6.19
CA ARG A 71 2.13 4.63 -5.89
C ARG A 71 2.03 5.12 -4.47
N LEU A 72 3.08 4.86 -3.69
CA LEU A 72 3.14 5.15 -2.27
C LEU A 72 4.37 5.99 -1.97
N VAL A 73 4.29 6.75 -0.88
CA VAL A 73 5.40 7.48 -0.29
C VAL A 73 5.53 7.09 1.16
N LEU A 74 6.75 6.74 1.57
CA LEU A 74 7.15 6.59 2.96
C LEU A 74 7.80 7.89 3.43
N THR A 75 7.22 8.50 4.45
CA THR A 75 7.79 9.67 5.15
C THR A 75 8.32 9.24 6.50
N ARG A 76 9.46 9.83 6.90
CA ARG A 76 10.15 9.56 8.16
C ARG A 76 10.70 10.88 8.68
N ALA A 77 10.62 11.10 9.99
CA ALA A 77 11.09 12.35 10.59
C ALA A 77 12.58 12.60 10.28
N GLY A 78 12.89 13.77 9.71
CA GLY A 78 14.27 14.17 9.39
C GLY A 78 14.86 13.57 8.11
N GLU A 79 14.09 12.78 7.36
CA GLU A 79 14.54 12.17 6.10
C GLU A 79 13.72 12.64 4.89
N SER A 80 14.33 12.55 3.70
CA SER A 80 13.61 12.79 2.45
C SER A 80 12.54 11.72 2.21
N PRO A 81 11.36 12.09 1.69
CA PRO A 81 10.32 11.13 1.35
C PRO A 81 10.80 10.09 0.33
N PHE A 82 10.48 8.81 0.57
CA PHE A 82 10.84 7.70 -0.31
C PHE A 82 9.61 7.22 -1.09
N GLN A 83 9.60 7.40 -2.41
CA GLN A 83 8.50 6.99 -3.27
C GLN A 83 8.76 5.61 -3.88
N PHE A 84 7.73 4.78 -3.97
CA PHE A 84 7.80 3.46 -4.56
C PHE A 84 6.44 3.05 -5.15
N GLU A 85 6.46 2.07 -6.05
CA GLU A 85 5.27 1.54 -6.72
C GLU A 85 5.09 0.06 -6.39
N ILE A 86 3.84 -0.35 -6.16
CA ILE A 86 3.48 -1.75 -5.96
C ILE A 86 3.42 -2.44 -7.33
N PRO A 87 4.15 -3.54 -7.53
CA PRO A 87 4.23 -4.18 -8.85
C PRO A 87 2.87 -4.75 -9.27
N PHE A 88 2.63 -4.77 -10.58
CA PHE A 88 1.54 -5.55 -11.19
C PHE A 88 1.96 -7.02 -11.32
N ARG A 89 1.00 -7.93 -11.12
CA ARG A 89 1.20 -9.33 -11.49
C ARG A 89 0.85 -9.56 -12.95
N PRO A 90 1.46 -10.58 -13.59
CA PRO A 90 1.03 -11.02 -14.90
C PRO A 90 -0.47 -11.33 -14.88
N VAL A 91 -1.22 -10.72 -15.80
CA VAL A 91 -2.66 -10.89 -15.91
C VAL A 91 -2.96 -12.35 -16.28
N GLN A 92 -3.62 -13.10 -15.40
CA GLN A 92 -3.98 -14.50 -15.66
C GLN A 92 -5.14 -14.64 -16.66
N HIS A 93 -5.98 -13.61 -16.83
CA HIS A 93 -7.09 -13.59 -17.79
C HIS A 93 -7.25 -12.20 -18.43
N GLN A 94 -7.07 -12.13 -19.75
CA GLN A 94 -7.36 -10.92 -20.52
C GLN A 94 -8.88 -10.76 -20.61
N VAL A 95 -9.43 -9.81 -19.85
CA VAL A 95 -10.83 -9.38 -20.00
C VAL A 95 -10.83 -8.24 -21.01
N GLU A 96 -11.59 -8.40 -22.09
CA GLU A 96 -11.83 -7.29 -23.02
C GLU A 96 -12.86 -6.33 -22.40
N PHE A 97 -12.44 -5.08 -22.20
CA PHE A 97 -13.31 -4.02 -21.73
C PHE A 97 -13.79 -3.19 -22.92
N ALA A 98 -15.10 -3.01 -23.05
CA ALA A 98 -15.65 -2.06 -24.00
C ALA A 98 -15.14 -0.64 -23.68
N GLN A 99 -14.62 0.06 -24.68
CA GLN A 99 -14.20 1.46 -24.55
C GLN A 99 -15.33 2.39 -24.99
N PRO A 100 -15.57 3.51 -24.31
CA PRO A 100 -16.52 4.50 -24.77
C PRO A 100 -16.04 5.09 -26.11
N LEU A 101 -16.91 5.09 -27.12
CA LEU A 101 -16.65 5.77 -28.38
C LEU A 101 -16.80 7.27 -28.17
N ALA A 102 -15.71 8.02 -28.31
CA ALA A 102 -15.79 9.47 -28.38
C ALA A 102 -16.50 9.86 -29.69
N VAL A 103 -17.74 10.34 -29.60
CA VAL A 103 -18.40 10.98 -30.74
C VAL A 103 -17.77 12.36 -30.87
N LEU A 104 -16.89 12.54 -31.86
CA LEU A 104 -16.40 13.86 -32.25
C LEU A 104 -17.58 14.60 -32.91
N THR A 105 -18.26 15.45 -32.16
CA THR A 105 -19.24 16.44 -32.67
C THR A 105 -18.59 17.79 -32.85
#